data_AF-A0ABD3E5X7-F1
#
_entry.id   AF-A0ABD3E5X7-F1
#
_cell.length_a   1.000
_cell.length_b   1.000
_cell.length_c   1.000
_cell.angle_alpha   90.00
_cell.angle_beta   90.00
_cell.angle_gamma   90.00
#
_symmetry.space_group_name_H-M   'P 1'
#
loop_
_entity.id
_entity.type
_entity.pdbx_description
1 polymer ?
#
loop_
_entity_poly.entity_id
_entity_poly.type
_entity_poly.pdbx_seq_one_letter_code
_entity_poly.pdbx_strand_id
1 'polypeptide(L)'
;MFGAQPSSSAFATPSSTPAFGTPSTPAFGSSLFSTPFSQQQQQQTPSIFQTPQPQQQQNVFGFNSPFSAATQAQVTPFNNAPPATSFMNSQLTTQMAPVAPLPFSLADRDIQAIVDAYKEEPGNLKNAFKHLLFSVTEPQYKAKPVGVSDIMWAEAIAKLEGMEASKRERLWPQLAQGFKDLSQRLKLQDEVIISDSERIKMTQSNVKMLQRHYQADTLPWIQRMQQKEQGLQRRLLRVMRIIEALESKGSRLPLMKGEVELAEKLASITRQLKGPGAELSRRVQNLLTLSRLQADGLNGGSVYLPGSTKIHEESLSDMQEVLQRQTEAIARLANVLKRDMRDMEIIMTQDTAMTED
;
A
#
# COMPACT_ATOMS: atom_id res chain seq x y z
N MET A 1 -8.32 -82.08 -17.89
CA MET A 1 -9.32 -81.13 -17.35
C MET A 1 -8.76 -79.71 -17.38
N PHE A 2 -9.61 -78.70 -17.22
CA PHE A 2 -9.35 -77.27 -17.44
C PHE A 2 -8.25 -76.63 -16.57
N GLY A 3 -7.71 -75.49 -17.02
CA GLY A 3 -7.06 -74.48 -16.16
C GLY A 3 -5.89 -73.75 -16.83
N ALA A 4 -5.97 -72.41 -16.97
CA ALA A 4 -4.93 -71.58 -17.59
C ALA A 4 -4.60 -70.34 -16.74
N GLN A 5 -3.52 -69.64 -17.15
CA GLN A 5 -3.15 -68.24 -16.87
C GLN A 5 -2.25 -67.91 -15.64
N PRO A 6 -1.47 -66.79 -15.69
CA PRO A 6 -0.09 -66.80 -15.21
C PRO A 6 0.38 -65.59 -14.34
N SER A 7 1.62 -65.69 -13.86
CA SER A 7 2.63 -64.62 -13.64
C SER A 7 2.24 -63.22 -13.14
N SER A 8 2.86 -62.79 -12.04
CA SER A 8 3.29 -61.39 -11.85
C SER A 8 4.55 -61.30 -10.97
N SER A 9 5.52 -60.50 -11.40
CA SER A 9 6.77 -60.23 -10.65
C SER A 9 6.69 -58.82 -10.03
N ALA A 10 7.03 -58.69 -8.76
CA ALA A 10 6.96 -57.43 -8.03
C ALA A 10 8.33 -56.73 -7.96
N PHE A 11 8.37 -55.40 -8.14
CA PHE A 11 9.53 -54.57 -7.82
C PHE A 11 9.16 -53.08 -7.67
N ALA A 12 9.36 -52.48 -6.48
CA ALA A 12 9.55 -51.04 -6.29
C ALA A 12 9.98 -50.67 -4.85
N THR A 13 11.06 -49.87 -4.76
CA THR A 13 11.48 -48.94 -3.68
C THR A 13 11.80 -49.46 -2.27
N PRO A 14 12.88 -48.92 -1.69
CA PRO A 14 12.71 -47.98 -0.58
C PRO A 14 13.32 -46.59 -0.88
N SER A 15 12.79 -45.55 -0.24
CA SER A 15 13.42 -44.22 -0.16
C SER A 15 13.13 -43.61 1.21
N SER A 16 14.15 -43.10 1.88
CA SER A 16 14.03 -42.49 3.20
C SER A 16 15.22 -41.58 3.53
N THR A 17 14.94 -40.55 4.35
CA THR A 17 15.88 -39.62 5.02
C THR A 17 16.34 -38.40 4.17
N PRO A 18 16.76 -37.27 4.80
CA PRO A 18 15.78 -36.25 5.17
C PRO A 18 16.20 -34.79 4.88
N ALA A 19 15.24 -33.87 4.82
CA ALA A 19 15.51 -32.43 4.76
C ALA A 19 15.62 -31.82 6.17
N PHE A 20 16.80 -31.30 6.51
CA PHE A 20 17.11 -30.58 7.74
C PHE A 20 16.67 -29.11 7.61
N GLY A 21 16.30 -28.44 8.71
CA GLY A 21 15.86 -27.04 8.67
C GLY A 21 16.53 -26.17 9.72
N THR A 22 16.49 -24.84 9.52
CA THR A 22 16.71 -23.79 10.54
C THR A 22 16.05 -22.48 10.09
N PRO A 23 15.78 -21.51 10.99
CA PRO A 23 14.73 -20.51 10.81
C PRO A 23 15.21 -19.11 10.38
N SER A 24 14.26 -18.30 9.89
CA SER A 24 14.43 -16.86 9.62
C SER A 24 14.12 -15.99 10.84
N THR A 25 14.82 -14.86 10.99
CA THR A 25 14.45 -13.72 11.86
C THR A 25 14.35 -12.42 11.04
N PRO A 26 13.50 -11.45 11.41
CA PRO A 26 13.15 -10.33 10.53
C PRO A 26 13.98 -9.05 10.77
N ALA A 27 14.11 -8.24 9.72
CA ALA A 27 14.42 -6.81 9.79
C ALA A 27 13.33 -6.04 9.02
N PHE A 28 13.02 -4.80 9.43
CA PHE A 28 11.77 -4.12 9.09
C PHE A 28 12.01 -2.66 8.63
N GLY A 29 11.37 -2.26 7.52
CA GLY A 29 11.31 -0.86 7.05
C GLY A 29 12.47 -0.40 6.15
N SER A 30 12.32 0.63 5.31
CA SER A 30 11.10 1.36 4.92
C SER A 30 11.34 2.31 3.73
N SER A 31 10.24 2.66 3.04
CA SER A 31 10.03 3.93 2.30
C SER A 31 10.62 4.12 0.89
N LEU A 32 9.71 4.44 -0.03
CA LEU A 32 9.94 4.95 -1.39
C LEU A 32 9.68 6.47 -1.40
N PHE A 33 10.63 7.30 -1.87
CA PHE A 33 10.43 8.48 -2.74
C PHE A 33 11.72 9.34 -2.84
N SER A 34 12.24 9.54 -4.05
CA SER A 34 13.08 10.72 -4.38
C SER A 34 13.24 10.90 -5.89
N THR A 35 12.80 12.05 -6.40
CA THR A 35 13.11 12.56 -7.75
C THR A 35 14.51 13.21 -7.78
N PRO A 36 15.20 13.24 -8.94
CA PRO A 36 16.40 14.04 -9.10
C PRO A 36 16.08 15.53 -9.40
N PHE A 37 16.87 16.42 -8.81
CA PHE A 37 16.82 17.87 -8.95
C PHE A 37 18.05 18.35 -9.73
N SER A 38 17.91 19.39 -10.56
CA SER A 38 19.02 19.97 -11.37
C SER A 38 19.13 21.48 -11.17
N GLN A 39 20.35 22.02 -11.28
CA GLN A 39 20.73 23.37 -10.82
C GLN A 39 20.47 24.51 -11.83
N GLN A 40 20.68 25.75 -11.34
CA GLN A 40 20.31 27.07 -11.90
C GLN A 40 21.25 27.65 -12.99
N GLN A 41 20.70 28.55 -13.81
CA GLN A 41 21.20 29.91 -14.21
C GLN A 41 20.24 30.49 -15.31
N GLN A 42 20.22 31.77 -15.73
CA GLN A 42 20.03 33.07 -15.05
C GLN A 42 19.47 34.12 -16.10
N GLN A 43 19.00 35.31 -15.68
CA GLN A 43 18.75 36.57 -16.46
C GLN A 43 17.41 36.92 -17.19
N GLN A 44 16.68 37.90 -16.60
CA GLN A 44 16.29 39.26 -17.11
C GLN A 44 15.28 39.57 -18.26
N THR A 45 14.20 40.32 -17.87
CA THR A 45 13.53 41.48 -18.55
C THR A 45 12.45 41.22 -19.67
N PRO A 46 11.63 42.21 -20.15
CA PRO A 46 10.29 42.48 -19.56
C PRO A 46 9.11 42.80 -20.55
N SER A 47 7.92 43.10 -19.97
CA SER A 47 6.87 44.05 -20.45
C SER A 47 5.68 43.63 -21.35
N ILE A 48 4.57 44.40 -21.19
CA ILE A 48 3.46 44.75 -22.13
C ILE A 48 2.29 43.77 -22.36
N PHE A 49 1.09 44.10 -21.83
CA PHE A 49 -0.02 44.69 -22.62
C PHE A 49 -1.08 45.40 -21.74
N GLN A 50 -1.88 46.32 -22.31
CA GLN A 50 -2.65 47.35 -21.58
C GLN A 50 -3.96 47.79 -22.30
N THR A 51 -5.14 47.66 -21.66
CA THR A 51 -6.40 48.49 -21.84
C THR A 51 -7.11 48.51 -23.23
N PRO A 52 -8.20 49.29 -23.54
CA PRO A 52 -9.13 50.15 -22.73
C PRO A 52 -10.69 50.13 -23.05
N GLN A 53 -11.52 50.66 -22.11
CA GLN A 53 -12.74 51.56 -22.26
C GLN A 53 -14.07 51.15 -22.98
N PRO A 54 -15.20 51.94 -22.93
CA PRO A 54 -15.81 52.80 -21.86
C PRO A 54 -17.40 52.84 -21.79
N GLN A 55 -17.95 53.80 -21.01
CA GLN A 55 -19.35 54.36 -20.94
C GLN A 55 -20.45 53.53 -20.23
N GLN A 56 -21.56 54.06 -19.64
CA GLN A 56 -21.99 55.32 -18.95
C GLN A 56 -23.44 55.04 -18.40
N GLN A 57 -24.15 55.82 -17.55
CA GLN A 57 -23.87 56.70 -16.40
C GLN A 57 -25.21 57.31 -15.89
N GLN A 58 -25.49 57.34 -14.56
CA GLN A 58 -26.18 58.42 -13.78
C GLN A 58 -26.54 57.93 -12.34
N ASN A 59 -26.07 58.56 -11.24
CA ASN A 59 -26.61 59.74 -10.50
C ASN A 59 -27.86 59.41 -9.61
N VAL A 60 -28.09 59.90 -8.37
CA VAL A 60 -27.51 60.96 -7.49
C VAL A 60 -27.71 60.55 -6.01
N PHE A 61 -26.77 60.89 -5.10
CA PHE A 61 -27.00 61.55 -3.78
C PHE A 61 -25.89 61.26 -2.75
N GLY A 62 -25.37 62.33 -2.15
CA GLY A 62 -24.59 62.33 -0.92
C GLY A 62 -24.49 63.77 -0.41
N PHE A 63 -23.96 64.01 0.79
CA PHE A 63 -22.89 65.00 1.01
C PHE A 63 -22.26 64.92 2.41
N ASN A 64 -21.09 65.54 2.57
CA ASN A 64 -20.21 65.57 3.74
C ASN A 64 -20.29 66.89 4.53
N SER A 65 -20.20 66.82 5.87
CA SER A 65 -19.48 67.76 6.77
C SER A 65 -19.88 69.28 6.68
N PRO A 66 -19.13 70.28 7.23
CA PRO A 66 -18.12 70.32 8.30
C PRO A 66 -18.31 71.48 9.36
N PHE A 67 -17.33 71.62 10.28
CA PHE A 67 -16.65 72.88 10.71
C PHE A 67 -17.12 73.79 11.90
N SER A 68 -16.09 74.17 12.69
CA SER A 68 -15.78 75.47 13.37
C SER A 68 -16.67 76.15 14.44
N ALA A 69 -16.09 76.22 15.65
CA ALA A 69 -15.64 77.44 16.38
C ALA A 69 -16.56 78.63 16.80
N ALA A 70 -16.33 79.05 18.05
CA ALA A 70 -16.33 80.43 18.60
C ALA A 70 -17.62 81.11 19.16
N THR A 71 -17.61 81.28 20.50
CA THR A 71 -17.93 82.50 21.30
C THR A 71 -19.36 83.05 21.52
N GLN A 72 -19.60 83.43 22.79
CA GLN A 72 -20.63 84.33 23.37
C GLN A 72 -22.12 83.86 23.42
N ALA A 73 -22.98 84.28 24.35
CA ALA A 73 -22.85 84.74 25.76
C ALA A 73 -24.24 84.90 26.44
N GLN A 74 -24.36 84.60 27.75
CA GLN A 74 -25.46 84.97 28.69
C GLN A 74 -26.90 84.43 28.37
N VAL A 75 -27.83 84.21 29.33
CA VAL A 75 -27.92 84.63 30.76
C VAL A 75 -28.48 83.50 31.66
N THR A 76 -27.99 83.46 32.91
CA THR A 76 -28.48 82.71 34.11
C THR A 76 -29.68 83.44 34.79
N PRO A 77 -30.39 82.93 35.84
CA PRO A 77 -29.96 82.09 36.99
C PRO A 77 -30.98 80.98 37.39
N PHE A 78 -31.01 80.28 38.56
CA PHE A 78 -30.48 80.45 39.94
C PHE A 78 -30.62 79.09 40.69
N ASN A 79 -29.90 78.67 41.75
CA ASN A 79 -28.52 78.89 42.27
C ASN A 79 -28.30 77.96 43.50
N ASN A 80 -27.19 77.21 43.62
CA ASN A 80 -26.48 76.95 44.90
C ASN A 80 -25.15 76.17 44.73
N ALA A 81 -24.12 76.58 45.46
CA ALA A 81 -22.76 76.01 45.54
C ALA A 81 -22.31 76.07 47.03
N PRO A 82 -21.02 76.14 47.43
CA PRO A 82 -19.74 75.57 46.96
C PRO A 82 -19.11 74.73 48.13
N PRO A 83 -17.77 74.61 48.40
CA PRO A 83 -16.54 74.78 47.59
C PRO A 83 -15.73 73.46 47.44
N ALA A 84 -14.89 73.21 46.43
CA ALA A 84 -13.87 74.01 45.72
C ALA A 84 -12.50 74.10 46.42
N THR A 85 -11.46 73.55 45.77
CA THR A 85 -10.13 74.19 45.66
C THR A 85 -9.38 73.63 44.45
N SER A 86 -8.85 74.54 43.64
CA SER A 86 -7.98 74.25 42.49
C SER A 86 -6.56 73.92 42.94
N PHE A 87 -5.69 73.45 42.05
CA PHE A 87 -4.46 74.15 41.61
C PHE A 87 -3.68 73.31 40.59
N MET A 88 -3.35 73.92 39.45
CA MET A 88 -2.33 73.42 38.52
C MET A 88 -0.99 74.12 38.77
N ASN A 89 0.08 73.55 38.21
CA ASN A 89 1.49 73.98 38.18
C ASN A 89 2.34 73.65 39.40
N SER A 90 3.20 72.63 39.26
CA SER A 90 4.65 72.84 39.37
C SER A 90 5.49 71.66 38.81
N GLN A 91 6.47 72.02 38.00
CA GLN A 91 7.80 71.38 37.83
C GLN A 91 7.90 69.94 37.29
N LEU A 92 8.71 69.79 36.22
CA LEU A 92 9.42 68.54 35.96
C LEU A 92 10.35 68.25 37.14
N THR A 93 10.14 67.12 37.79
CA THR A 93 11.10 66.52 38.71
C THR A 93 11.28 65.06 38.36
N THR A 94 12.53 64.64 38.15
CA THR A 94 12.89 63.23 37.97
C THR A 94 12.78 62.53 39.32
N GLN A 95 11.56 62.21 39.72
CA GLN A 95 11.28 61.35 40.85
C GLN A 95 11.52 59.90 40.40
N MET A 96 12.58 59.29 40.91
CA MET A 96 12.75 57.84 40.88
C MET A 96 11.49 57.23 41.51
N ALA A 97 10.70 56.47 40.74
CA ALA A 97 9.55 55.77 41.28
C ALA A 97 10.05 54.89 42.45
N PRO A 98 9.36 54.90 43.61
CA PRO A 98 9.79 54.09 44.74
C PRO A 98 9.76 52.62 44.31
N VAL A 99 10.93 51.99 44.28
CA VAL A 99 11.04 50.55 44.06
C VAL A 99 10.34 49.88 45.24
N ALA A 100 9.11 49.44 45.01
CA ALA A 100 8.41 48.60 45.97
C ALA A 100 9.30 47.37 46.24
N PRO A 101 9.57 47.01 47.51
CA PRO A 101 10.34 45.83 47.81
C PRO A 101 9.61 44.61 47.22
N LEU A 102 10.25 43.94 46.26
CA LEU A 102 9.76 42.68 45.71
C LEU A 102 9.63 41.71 46.89
N PRO A 103 8.43 41.19 47.22
CA PRO A 103 8.21 40.47 48.48
C PRO A 103 8.82 39.06 48.52
N PHE A 104 9.61 38.68 47.51
CA PHE A 104 10.28 37.39 47.38
C PHE A 104 11.68 37.60 46.80
N SER A 105 12.68 36.87 47.31
CA SER A 105 13.98 36.79 46.66
C SER A 105 13.82 36.20 45.26
N LEU A 106 14.66 36.63 44.31
CA LEU A 106 14.68 36.03 42.97
C LEU A 106 14.96 34.52 43.05
N ALA A 107 15.82 34.11 43.98
CA ALA A 107 16.09 32.70 44.25
C ALA A 107 14.86 31.93 44.77
N ASP A 108 14.04 32.53 45.65
CA ASP A 108 12.81 31.89 46.15
C ASP A 108 11.79 31.72 45.03
N ARG A 109 11.70 32.70 44.11
CA ARG A 109 10.87 32.62 42.91
C ARG A 109 11.32 31.50 41.99
N ASP A 110 12.62 31.34 41.78
CA ASP A 110 13.18 30.30 40.90
C ASP A 110 13.05 28.90 41.52
N ILE A 111 13.28 28.77 42.84
CA ILE A 111 13.00 27.54 43.59
C ILE A 111 11.51 27.19 43.50
N GLN A 112 10.61 28.17 43.69
CA GLN A 112 9.18 27.94 43.55
C GLN A 112 8.78 27.58 42.11
N ALA A 113 9.46 28.11 41.09
CA ALA A 113 9.25 27.74 39.70
C ALA A 113 9.71 26.30 39.40
N ILE A 114 10.84 25.86 39.96
CA ILE A 114 11.31 24.46 39.87
C ILE A 114 10.32 23.53 40.59
N VAL A 115 9.91 23.87 41.80
CA VAL A 115 8.90 23.11 42.56
C VAL A 115 7.58 23.03 41.79
N ASP A 116 7.12 24.13 41.20
CA ASP A 116 5.92 24.15 40.36
C ASP A 116 6.10 23.35 39.05
N ALA A 117 7.31 23.26 38.49
CA ALA A 117 7.57 22.46 37.27
C ALA A 117 7.42 20.95 37.50
N TYR A 118 7.68 20.47 38.72
CA TYR A 118 7.58 19.05 39.10
C TYR A 118 6.27 18.66 39.79
N LYS A 119 5.39 19.60 40.18
CA LYS A 119 4.06 19.30 40.75
C LYS A 119 3.15 18.63 39.72
N GLU A 120 2.79 17.37 39.94
CA GLU A 120 1.90 16.55 39.11
C GLU A 120 0.39 16.85 39.30
N GLU A 121 0.03 18.10 39.62
CA GLU A 121 -1.37 18.49 39.80
C GLU A 121 -2.11 18.59 38.43
N PRO A 122 -3.34 18.06 38.29
CA PRO A 122 -4.07 18.05 37.01
C PRO A 122 -4.34 19.42 36.38
N GLY A 123 -4.39 20.47 37.22
CA GLY A 123 -4.59 21.86 36.78
C GLY A 123 -3.30 22.66 36.55
N ASN A 124 -2.11 22.11 36.83
CA ASN A 124 -0.88 22.89 36.87
C ASN A 124 -0.36 23.23 35.47
N LEU A 125 -0.61 24.45 35.00
CA LEU A 125 -0.14 24.96 33.70
C LEU A 125 1.40 25.11 33.59
N LYS A 126 2.13 25.09 34.71
CA LYS A 126 3.60 25.26 34.74
C LYS A 126 4.38 23.94 34.74
N ASN A 127 3.71 22.79 34.80
CA ASN A 127 4.41 21.49 34.81
C ASN A 127 5.22 21.31 33.51
N ALA A 128 6.52 21.04 33.64
CA ALA A 128 7.44 20.99 32.50
C ALA A 128 7.31 19.70 31.67
N PHE A 129 6.75 18.63 32.24
CA PHE A 129 6.64 17.30 31.63
C PHE A 129 5.26 17.07 31.01
N LYS A 130 4.72 18.10 30.35
CA LYS A 130 3.43 18.05 29.64
C LYS A 130 3.64 17.88 28.13
N HIS A 131 3.19 16.75 27.60
CA HIS A 131 3.25 16.47 26.17
C HIS A 131 1.90 15.97 25.66
N LEU A 132 1.51 16.43 24.46
CA LEU A 132 0.37 15.87 23.74
C LEU A 132 0.86 14.75 22.82
N LEU A 133 0.38 13.53 23.07
CA LEU A 133 0.71 12.34 22.28
C LEU A 133 -0.53 11.89 21.52
N PHE A 134 -0.37 11.62 20.22
CA PHE A 134 -1.44 11.14 19.37
C PHE A 134 -1.79 9.70 19.72
N SER A 135 -3.07 9.44 20.01
CA SER A 135 -3.58 8.12 20.36
C SER A 135 -4.79 7.79 19.50
N VAL A 136 -5.04 6.50 19.26
CA VAL A 136 -6.20 6.05 18.47
C VAL A 136 -7.46 6.26 19.31
N THR A 137 -8.31 7.19 18.88
CA THR A 137 -9.48 7.63 19.66
C THR A 137 -10.70 7.69 18.77
N GLU A 138 -11.77 7.02 19.20
CA GLU A 138 -13.04 7.00 18.48
C GLU A 138 -13.67 8.41 18.42
N PRO A 139 -14.43 8.76 17.37
CA PRO A 139 -15.00 10.10 17.19
C PRO A 139 -15.80 10.61 18.39
N GLN A 140 -16.48 9.72 19.11
CA GLN A 140 -17.30 10.03 20.29
C GLN A 140 -16.50 10.50 21.53
N TYR A 141 -15.20 10.21 21.60
CA TYR A 141 -14.32 10.62 22.71
C TYR A 141 -13.36 11.77 22.35
N LYS A 142 -13.56 12.42 21.20
CA LYS A 142 -12.73 13.54 20.73
C LYS A 142 -13.07 14.84 21.47
N ALA A 143 -12.50 14.99 22.66
CA ALA A 143 -12.55 16.21 23.47
C ALA A 143 -11.14 16.81 23.66
N LYS A 144 -11.07 18.12 23.96
CA LYS A 144 -9.83 18.76 24.40
C LYS A 144 -9.53 18.35 25.85
N PRO A 145 -8.36 17.79 26.17
CA PRO A 145 -8.01 17.45 27.54
C PRO A 145 -7.93 18.69 28.44
N VAL A 146 -8.40 18.57 29.68
CA VAL A 146 -8.29 19.63 30.69
C VAL A 146 -6.82 19.86 31.09
N GLY A 147 -6.46 21.11 31.45
CA GLY A 147 -5.11 21.45 31.88
C GLY A 147 -4.06 21.61 30.75
N VAL A 148 -4.49 21.61 29.49
CA VAL A 148 -3.66 21.88 28.29
C VAL A 148 -3.78 23.35 27.90
N SER A 149 -2.66 24.02 27.61
CA SER A 149 -2.67 25.41 27.13
C SER A 149 -3.15 25.51 25.68
N ASP A 150 -3.82 26.61 25.33
CA ASP A 150 -4.39 26.82 24.00
C ASP A 150 -3.33 26.77 22.88
N ILE A 151 -2.13 27.26 23.17
CA ILE A 151 -0.99 27.25 22.24
C ILE A 151 -0.52 25.82 21.96
N MET A 152 -0.33 25.01 23.01
CA MET A 152 0.09 23.60 22.87
C MET A 152 -0.98 22.77 22.16
N TRP A 153 -2.27 23.04 22.45
CA TRP A 153 -3.39 22.42 21.77
C TRP A 153 -3.45 22.79 20.28
N ALA A 154 -3.34 24.08 19.95
CA ALA A 154 -3.32 24.56 18.57
C ALA A 154 -2.14 23.97 17.78
N GLU A 155 -0.95 23.88 18.37
CA GLU A 155 0.22 23.26 17.74
C GLU A 155 -0.01 21.76 17.44
N ALA A 156 -0.60 21.02 18.38
CA ALA A 156 -0.88 19.60 18.20
C ALA A 156 -2.01 19.34 17.17
N ILE A 157 -3.03 20.20 17.12
CA ILE A 157 -4.08 20.13 16.10
C ILE A 157 -3.53 20.52 14.73
N ALA A 158 -2.71 21.57 14.61
CA ALA A 158 -2.05 21.92 13.35
C ALA A 158 -1.13 20.79 12.85
N LYS A 159 -0.43 20.10 13.75
CA LYS A 159 0.33 18.88 13.43
C LYS A 159 -0.56 17.74 12.94
N LEU A 160 -1.77 17.57 13.48
CA LEU A 160 -2.74 16.55 13.06
C LEU A 160 -3.39 16.90 11.70
N GLU A 161 -3.67 18.18 11.46
CA GLU A 161 -4.19 18.69 10.19
C GLU A 161 -3.17 18.52 9.06
N GLY A 162 -1.87 18.75 9.35
CA GLY A 162 -0.76 18.47 8.43
C GLY A 162 -0.49 16.99 8.17
N MET A 163 -1.15 16.05 8.86
CA MET A 163 -1.08 14.62 8.55
C MET A 163 -2.10 14.20 7.49
N GLU A 164 -1.80 13.04 6.88
CA GLU A 164 -2.69 12.30 5.99
C GLU A 164 -4.10 12.10 6.57
N ALA A 165 -5.14 12.16 5.74
CA ALA A 165 -6.54 12.04 6.14
C ALA A 165 -6.83 10.79 6.99
N SER A 166 -6.30 9.62 6.60
CA SER A 166 -6.46 8.36 7.35
C SER A 166 -5.88 8.40 8.76
N LYS A 167 -4.88 9.26 9.01
CA LYS A 167 -4.32 9.49 10.35
C LYS A 167 -5.11 10.55 11.11
N ARG A 168 -5.53 11.63 10.44
CA ARG A 168 -6.35 12.71 11.01
C ARG A 168 -7.68 12.21 11.57
N GLU A 169 -8.32 11.25 10.90
CA GLU A 169 -9.60 10.68 11.35
C GLU A 169 -9.43 9.71 12.53
N ARG A 170 -8.33 8.95 12.58
CA ARG A 170 -8.11 7.89 13.57
C ARG A 170 -7.38 8.36 14.83
N LEU A 171 -6.51 9.35 14.72
CA LEU A 171 -5.70 9.87 15.82
C LEU A 171 -6.34 11.08 16.48
N TRP A 172 -6.10 11.23 17.79
CA TRP A 172 -6.47 12.41 18.55
C TRP A 172 -5.38 12.77 19.58
N PRO A 173 -5.12 14.05 19.88
CA PRO A 173 -4.11 14.42 20.87
C PRO A 173 -4.63 14.12 22.29
N GLN A 174 -3.89 13.31 23.03
CA GLN A 174 -4.15 13.00 24.43
C GLN A 174 -3.00 13.52 25.29
N LEU A 175 -3.32 14.16 26.41
CA LEU A 175 -2.31 14.62 27.36
C LEU A 175 -1.56 13.42 27.97
N ALA A 176 -0.26 13.59 28.16
CA ALA A 176 0.58 12.80 29.04
C ALA A 176 1.29 13.79 29.97
N GLN A 177 1.12 13.59 31.28
CA GLN A 177 1.73 14.41 32.32
C GLN A 177 2.70 13.55 33.15
N GLY A 178 3.99 13.90 33.10
CA GLY A 178 5.03 13.22 33.85
C GLY A 178 5.33 11.79 33.41
N PHE A 179 6.15 11.10 34.22
CA PHE A 179 6.64 9.76 33.89
C PHE A 179 5.62 8.65 34.18
N LYS A 180 4.63 8.92 35.04
CA LYS A 180 3.58 7.95 35.39
C LYS A 180 2.72 7.62 34.16
N ASP A 181 2.20 8.63 33.47
CA ASP A 181 1.42 8.46 32.24
C ASP A 181 2.24 7.80 31.13
N LEU A 182 3.53 8.15 31.00
CA LEU A 182 4.43 7.51 30.05
C LEU A 182 4.62 6.02 30.36
N SER A 183 4.77 5.65 31.64
CA SER A 183 4.88 4.25 32.06
C SER A 183 3.59 3.46 31.82
N GLN A 184 2.41 4.09 31.96
CA GLN A 184 1.13 3.48 31.61
C GLN A 184 1.01 3.27 30.09
N ARG A 185 1.43 4.26 29.28
CA ARG A 185 1.46 4.13 27.82
C ARG A 185 2.41 3.03 27.35
N LEU A 186 3.57 2.86 27.99
CA LEU A 186 4.50 1.78 27.68
C LEU A 186 3.86 0.40 27.94
N LYS A 187 3.19 0.20 29.09
CA LYS A 187 2.45 -1.03 29.38
C LYS A 187 1.36 -1.32 28.35
N LEU A 188 0.59 -0.30 27.94
CA LEU A 188 -0.42 -0.45 26.89
C LEU A 188 0.21 -0.79 25.52
N GLN A 189 1.41 -0.29 25.23
CA GLN A 189 2.15 -0.67 24.02
C GLN A 189 2.61 -2.13 24.08
N ASP A 190 3.13 -2.60 25.23
CA ASP A 190 3.53 -3.99 25.42
C ASP A 190 2.33 -4.95 25.27
N GLU A 191 1.18 -4.62 25.87
CA GLU A 191 -0.07 -5.38 25.73
C GLU A 191 -0.55 -5.44 24.26
N VAL A 192 -0.51 -4.31 23.54
CA VAL A 192 -0.87 -4.26 22.12
C VAL A 192 0.10 -5.10 21.28
N ILE A 193 1.42 -5.00 21.51
CA ILE A 193 2.45 -5.78 20.80
C ILE A 193 2.23 -7.28 20.99
N ILE A 194 1.90 -7.73 22.21
CA ILE A 194 1.56 -9.13 22.49
C ILE A 194 0.34 -9.54 21.65
N SER A 195 -0.76 -8.78 21.73
CA SER A 195 -2.01 -9.09 21.02
C SER A 195 -1.84 -9.11 19.49
N ASP A 196 -1.08 -8.18 18.91
CA ASP A 196 -0.80 -8.17 17.47
C ASP A 196 0.13 -9.33 17.07
N SER A 197 1.08 -9.73 17.94
CA SER A 197 1.88 -10.93 17.70
C SER A 197 1.01 -12.19 17.61
N GLU A 198 -0.05 -12.29 18.42
CA GLU A 198 -1.00 -13.42 18.42
C GLU A 198 -1.89 -13.40 17.17
N ARG A 199 -2.39 -12.21 16.79
CA ARG A 199 -3.16 -12.02 15.55
C ARG A 199 -2.33 -12.39 14.31
N ILE A 200 -1.06 -12.01 14.28
CA ILE A 200 -0.12 -12.38 13.20
C ILE A 200 0.15 -13.88 13.21
N LYS A 201 0.41 -14.50 14.37
CA LYS A 201 0.59 -15.98 14.50
C LYS A 201 -0.64 -16.74 14.00
N MET A 202 -1.85 -16.30 14.36
CA MET A 202 -3.10 -16.93 13.91
C MET A 202 -3.27 -16.77 12.39
N THR A 203 -3.02 -15.58 11.86
CA THR A 203 -3.06 -15.33 10.40
C THR A 203 -2.04 -16.20 9.65
N GLN A 204 -0.83 -16.33 10.18
CA GLN A 204 0.22 -17.20 9.62
C GLN A 204 -0.20 -18.70 9.66
N SER A 205 -0.87 -19.13 10.72
CA SER A 205 -1.43 -20.49 10.84
C SER A 205 -2.50 -20.75 9.77
N ASN A 206 -3.42 -19.80 9.58
CA ASN A 206 -4.46 -19.87 8.55
C ASN A 206 -3.86 -19.93 7.13
N VAL A 207 -2.85 -19.09 6.84
CA VAL A 207 -2.13 -19.13 5.55
C VAL A 207 -1.43 -20.48 5.34
N LYS A 208 -0.76 -21.03 6.37
CA LYS A 208 -0.13 -22.37 6.30
C LYS A 208 -1.16 -23.48 6.08
N MET A 209 -2.34 -23.40 6.69
CA MET A 209 -3.43 -24.35 6.49
C MET A 209 -3.97 -24.27 5.06
N LEU A 210 -4.24 -23.06 4.55
CA LEU A 210 -4.69 -22.83 3.18
C LEU A 210 -3.67 -23.31 2.15
N GLN A 211 -2.38 -23.03 2.37
CA GLN A 211 -1.29 -23.49 1.51
C GLN A 211 -1.23 -25.03 1.45
N ARG A 212 -1.37 -25.71 2.60
CA ARG A 212 -1.41 -27.19 2.65
C ARG A 212 -2.61 -27.74 1.89
N HIS A 213 -3.82 -27.21 2.12
CA HIS A 213 -5.03 -27.63 1.39
C HIS A 213 -4.91 -27.38 -0.13
N TYR A 214 -4.29 -26.27 -0.53
CA TYR A 214 -4.02 -26.00 -1.95
C TYR A 214 -3.06 -27.05 -2.56
N GLN A 215 -1.95 -27.33 -1.87
CA GLN A 215 -0.91 -28.24 -2.37
C GLN A 215 -1.31 -29.72 -2.32
N ALA A 216 -1.99 -30.17 -1.25
CA ALA A 216 -2.33 -31.57 -1.03
C ALA A 216 -3.64 -31.98 -1.72
N ASP A 217 -4.66 -31.11 -1.68
CA ASP A 217 -6.00 -31.46 -2.15
C ASP A 217 -6.32 -30.80 -3.50
N THR A 218 -6.18 -29.48 -3.59
CA THR A 218 -6.66 -28.69 -4.74
C THR A 218 -5.84 -28.99 -6.00
N LEU A 219 -4.50 -28.93 -5.93
CA LEU A 219 -3.63 -29.21 -7.08
C LEU A 219 -3.79 -30.65 -7.63
N PRO A 220 -3.72 -31.72 -6.80
CA PRO A 220 -3.95 -33.07 -7.30
C PRO A 220 -5.39 -33.34 -7.74
N TRP A 221 -6.38 -32.61 -7.23
CA TRP A 221 -7.76 -32.67 -7.72
C TRP A 221 -7.91 -32.05 -9.11
N ILE A 222 -7.30 -30.88 -9.37
CA ILE A 222 -7.25 -30.25 -10.70
C ILE A 222 -6.60 -31.21 -11.71
N GLN A 223 -5.45 -31.80 -11.36
CA GLN A 223 -4.78 -32.79 -12.23
C GLN A 223 -5.66 -34.01 -12.52
N ARG A 224 -6.36 -34.55 -11.51
CA ARG A 224 -7.32 -35.65 -11.68
C ARG A 224 -8.50 -35.26 -12.58
N MET A 225 -8.99 -34.02 -12.50
CA MET A 225 -10.06 -33.53 -13.38
C MET A 225 -9.59 -33.36 -14.83
N GLN A 226 -8.40 -32.79 -15.06
CA GLN A 226 -7.80 -32.68 -16.40
C GLN A 226 -7.58 -34.07 -17.04
N GLN A 227 -7.12 -35.06 -16.28
CA GLN A 227 -6.99 -36.44 -16.77
C GLN A 227 -8.35 -37.08 -17.11
N LYS A 228 -9.38 -36.84 -16.28
CA LYS A 228 -10.75 -37.30 -16.57
C LYS A 228 -11.32 -36.63 -17.82
N GLU A 229 -11.10 -35.33 -17.99
CA GLU A 229 -11.51 -34.56 -19.17
C GLU A 229 -10.90 -35.13 -20.44
N GLN A 230 -9.57 -35.32 -20.47
CA GLN A 230 -8.87 -35.97 -21.60
C GLN A 230 -9.40 -37.39 -21.87
N GLY A 231 -9.72 -38.15 -20.83
CA GLY A 231 -10.34 -39.47 -20.94
C GLY A 231 -11.74 -39.42 -21.55
N LEU A 232 -12.56 -38.44 -21.16
CA LEU A 232 -13.90 -38.21 -21.70
C LEU A 232 -13.85 -37.72 -23.14
N GLN A 233 -12.97 -36.76 -23.48
CA GLN A 233 -12.74 -36.31 -24.85
C GLN A 233 -12.37 -37.47 -25.79
N ARG A 234 -11.44 -38.34 -25.37
CA ARG A 234 -11.08 -39.56 -26.14
C ARG A 234 -12.24 -40.54 -26.30
N ARG A 235 -13.09 -40.70 -25.27
CA ARG A 235 -14.30 -41.54 -25.33
C ARG A 235 -15.34 -40.95 -26.27
N LEU A 236 -15.57 -39.64 -26.21
CA LEU A 236 -16.49 -38.90 -27.08
C LEU A 236 -16.07 -39.03 -28.55
N LEU A 237 -14.79 -38.76 -28.86
CA LEU A 237 -14.24 -38.96 -30.22
C LEU A 237 -14.41 -40.40 -30.72
N ARG A 238 -14.25 -41.41 -29.85
CA ARG A 238 -14.49 -42.81 -30.22
C ARG A 238 -15.97 -43.10 -30.51
N VAL A 239 -16.89 -42.50 -29.74
CA VAL A 239 -18.34 -42.64 -29.97
C VAL A 239 -18.76 -41.92 -31.24
N MET A 240 -18.30 -40.68 -31.46
CA MET A 240 -18.58 -39.91 -32.68
C MET A 240 -18.16 -40.69 -33.94
N ARG A 241 -16.93 -41.22 -33.95
CA ARG A 241 -16.45 -42.06 -35.06
C ARG A 241 -17.29 -43.32 -35.29
N ILE A 242 -17.92 -43.88 -34.24
CA ILE A 242 -18.82 -45.03 -34.39
C ILE A 242 -20.17 -44.59 -34.97
N ILE A 243 -20.71 -43.44 -34.55
CA ILE A 243 -21.94 -42.85 -35.08
C ILE A 243 -21.78 -42.55 -36.57
N GLU A 244 -20.76 -41.79 -36.96
CA GLU A 244 -20.41 -41.49 -38.35
C GLU A 244 -20.29 -42.78 -39.19
N ALA A 245 -19.61 -43.81 -38.65
CA ALA A 245 -19.43 -45.10 -39.32
C ALA A 245 -20.67 -46.01 -39.35
N LEU A 246 -21.75 -45.66 -38.65
CA LEU A 246 -23.05 -46.34 -38.72
C LEU A 246 -24.00 -45.59 -39.65
N GLU A 247 -24.05 -44.27 -39.56
CA GLU A 247 -24.83 -43.39 -40.45
C GLU A 247 -24.41 -43.55 -41.92
N SER A 248 -23.10 -43.57 -42.18
CA SER A 248 -22.50 -43.85 -43.51
C SER A 248 -22.63 -45.30 -43.98
N LYS A 249 -23.07 -46.24 -43.13
CA LYS A 249 -23.36 -47.64 -43.53
C LYS A 249 -24.83 -47.88 -43.81
N GLY A 250 -25.72 -47.21 -43.09
CA GLY A 250 -27.17 -47.22 -43.39
C GLY A 250 -27.48 -46.49 -44.69
N SER A 251 -26.69 -45.46 -45.02
CA SER A 251 -26.87 -44.61 -46.19
C SER A 251 -25.66 -44.76 -47.11
N ARG A 252 -25.85 -45.25 -48.35
CA ARG A 252 -24.77 -45.37 -49.36
C ARG A 252 -24.36 -43.99 -49.93
N LEU A 253 -23.91 -43.08 -49.07
CA LEU A 253 -23.37 -41.80 -49.52
C LEU A 253 -21.96 -41.99 -50.07
N PRO A 254 -21.61 -41.36 -51.22
CA PRO A 254 -20.22 -41.20 -51.61
C PRO A 254 -19.49 -40.30 -50.59
N LEU A 255 -18.15 -40.42 -50.51
CA LEU A 255 -17.39 -39.55 -49.59
C LEU A 255 -17.63 -38.08 -49.91
N MET A 256 -17.94 -37.30 -48.87
CA MET A 256 -18.11 -35.86 -48.98
C MET A 256 -16.77 -35.17 -49.17
N LYS A 257 -16.75 -34.03 -49.88
CA LYS A 257 -15.52 -33.26 -50.13
C LYS A 257 -14.73 -32.97 -48.84
N GLY A 258 -15.43 -32.60 -47.76
CA GLY A 258 -14.82 -32.33 -46.46
C GLY A 258 -14.18 -33.56 -45.79
N GLU A 259 -14.66 -34.78 -46.06
CA GLU A 259 -14.05 -36.01 -45.56
C GLU A 259 -12.73 -36.31 -46.26
N VAL A 260 -12.66 -36.04 -47.58
CA VAL A 260 -11.43 -36.17 -48.37
C VAL A 260 -10.38 -35.16 -47.87
N GLU A 261 -10.78 -33.89 -47.70
CA GLU A 261 -9.90 -32.85 -47.14
C GLU A 261 -9.42 -33.20 -45.71
N LEU A 262 -10.26 -33.83 -44.87
CA LEU A 262 -9.87 -34.31 -43.55
C LEU A 262 -8.90 -35.51 -43.62
N ALA A 263 -9.14 -36.45 -44.54
CA ALA A 263 -8.29 -37.62 -44.75
C ALA A 263 -6.88 -37.20 -45.23
N GLU A 264 -6.78 -36.23 -46.14
CA GLU A 264 -5.51 -35.64 -46.57
C GLU A 264 -4.76 -34.96 -45.42
N LYS A 265 -5.46 -34.15 -44.61
CA LYS A 265 -4.90 -33.53 -43.40
C LYS A 265 -4.33 -34.59 -42.45
N LEU A 266 -5.10 -35.64 -42.14
CA LEU A 266 -4.66 -36.75 -41.27
C LEU A 266 -3.49 -37.56 -41.87
N ALA A 267 -3.49 -37.78 -43.19
CA ALA A 267 -2.38 -38.44 -43.88
C ALA A 267 -1.09 -37.60 -43.82
N SER A 268 -1.18 -36.28 -43.99
CA SER A 268 -0.02 -35.38 -43.89
C SER A 268 0.60 -35.40 -42.48
N ILE A 269 -0.21 -35.30 -41.42
CA ILE A 269 0.23 -35.39 -40.02
C ILE A 269 0.83 -36.76 -39.73
N THR A 270 0.20 -37.84 -40.20
CA THR A 270 0.72 -39.20 -40.02
C THR A 270 2.07 -39.39 -40.70
N ARG A 271 2.27 -38.82 -41.90
CA ARG A 271 3.55 -38.84 -42.61
C ARG A 271 4.62 -38.02 -41.90
N GLN A 272 4.28 -36.88 -41.31
CA GLN A 272 5.23 -36.10 -40.48
C GLN A 272 5.64 -36.84 -39.20
N LEU A 273 4.72 -37.60 -38.58
CA LEU A 273 4.96 -38.29 -37.30
C LEU A 273 5.62 -39.67 -37.45
N LYS A 274 5.34 -40.40 -38.54
CA LYS A 274 5.74 -41.81 -38.72
C LYS A 274 6.36 -42.13 -40.08
N GLY A 275 6.44 -41.17 -41.00
CA GLY A 275 6.99 -41.40 -42.34
C GLY A 275 8.51 -41.58 -42.35
N PRO A 276 9.09 -42.09 -43.45
CA PRO A 276 10.53 -42.08 -43.66
C PRO A 276 11.01 -40.62 -43.70
N GLY A 277 11.80 -40.21 -42.69
CA GLY A 277 12.18 -38.82 -42.44
C GLY A 277 11.49 -38.17 -41.23
N ALA A 278 10.64 -38.89 -40.47
CA ALA A 278 10.06 -38.40 -39.23
C ALA A 278 11.11 -38.27 -38.12
N GLU A 279 11.64 -37.06 -37.94
CA GLU A 279 12.74 -36.77 -37.00
C GLU A 279 12.35 -36.81 -35.52
N LEU A 280 11.05 -36.76 -35.18
CA LEU A 280 10.61 -36.60 -33.78
C LEU A 280 11.05 -37.77 -32.89
N SER A 281 10.83 -39.01 -33.31
CA SER A 281 11.23 -40.20 -32.55
C SER A 281 12.74 -40.27 -32.36
N ARG A 282 13.52 -39.96 -33.40
CA ARG A 282 14.98 -39.90 -33.35
C ARG A 282 15.48 -38.80 -32.42
N ARG A 283 14.89 -37.61 -32.48
CA ARG A 283 15.21 -36.48 -31.58
C ARG A 283 14.89 -36.78 -30.12
N VAL A 284 13.73 -37.39 -29.85
CA VAL A 284 13.35 -37.82 -28.49
C VAL A 284 14.32 -38.89 -27.97
N GLN A 285 14.67 -39.88 -28.80
CA GLN A 285 15.62 -40.92 -28.40
C GLN A 285 17.03 -40.35 -28.15
N ASN A 286 17.50 -39.44 -29.01
CA ASN A 286 18.79 -38.76 -28.84
C ASN A 286 18.82 -37.85 -27.58
N LEU A 287 17.73 -37.15 -27.28
CA LEU A 287 17.63 -36.34 -26.07
C LEU A 287 17.62 -37.22 -24.81
N LEU A 288 16.94 -38.36 -24.88
CA LEU A 288 16.90 -39.36 -23.80
C LEU A 288 18.24 -40.06 -23.59
N THR A 289 19.03 -40.34 -24.63
CA THR A 289 20.40 -40.85 -24.48
C THR A 289 21.35 -39.79 -23.95
N LEU A 290 21.30 -38.55 -24.45
CA LEU A 290 22.10 -37.44 -23.92
C LEU A 290 21.79 -37.14 -22.46
N SER A 291 20.51 -37.13 -22.07
CA SER A 291 20.09 -36.93 -20.68
C SER A 291 20.58 -38.04 -19.75
N ARG A 292 20.58 -39.30 -20.20
CA ARG A 292 21.15 -40.42 -19.43
C ARG A 292 22.67 -40.32 -19.30
N LEU A 293 23.38 -40.02 -20.40
CA LEU A 293 24.84 -39.81 -20.37
C LEU A 293 25.23 -38.63 -19.47
N GLN A 294 24.43 -37.56 -19.45
CA GLN A 294 24.64 -36.43 -18.55
C GLN A 294 24.38 -36.80 -17.09
N ALA A 295 23.33 -37.58 -16.80
CA ALA A 295 23.03 -38.06 -15.45
C ALA A 295 24.08 -39.05 -14.92
N ASP A 296 24.51 -40.02 -15.73
CA ASP A 296 25.56 -40.98 -15.37
C ASP A 296 26.92 -40.28 -15.21
N GLY A 297 27.19 -39.23 -16.00
CA GLY A 297 28.37 -38.37 -15.87
C GLY A 297 28.46 -37.60 -14.55
N LEU A 298 27.33 -37.30 -13.89
CA LEU A 298 27.32 -36.64 -12.57
C LEU A 298 27.69 -37.60 -11.42
N ASN A 299 27.51 -38.91 -11.58
CA ASN A 299 27.82 -39.89 -10.53
C ASN A 299 29.31 -40.26 -10.42
N GLY A 300 30.12 -39.93 -11.44
CA GLY A 300 31.56 -40.24 -11.47
C GLY A 300 32.48 -39.12 -10.97
N GLY A 301 31.95 -37.92 -10.74
CA GLY A 301 32.78 -36.77 -10.39
C GLY A 301 31.97 -35.57 -9.93
N SER A 302 31.84 -35.43 -8.60
CA SER A 302 31.60 -34.14 -7.96
C SER A 302 32.89 -33.28 -8.02
N VAL A 303 33.37 -33.05 -9.25
CA VAL A 303 34.34 -31.99 -9.51
C VAL A 303 33.55 -30.69 -9.40
N TYR A 304 33.77 -30.00 -8.29
CA TYR A 304 33.28 -28.66 -8.03
C TYR A 304 33.19 -27.84 -9.33
N LEU A 305 31.98 -27.40 -9.67
CA LEU A 305 31.76 -26.35 -10.67
C LEU A 305 32.78 -25.22 -10.39
N PRO A 306 33.68 -24.87 -11.32
CA PRO A 306 34.58 -23.73 -11.18
C PRO A 306 33.72 -22.45 -11.22
N GLY A 307 33.21 -22.06 -10.05
CA GLY A 307 32.02 -21.21 -9.93
C GLY A 307 31.16 -21.48 -8.69
N SER A 308 31.44 -22.53 -7.92
CA SER A 308 30.91 -22.71 -6.56
C SER A 308 31.59 -21.75 -5.55
N THR A 309 31.65 -20.46 -5.88
CA THR A 309 31.76 -19.43 -4.86
C THR A 309 30.53 -19.53 -3.97
N LYS A 310 30.69 -19.35 -2.66
CA LYS A 310 29.54 -19.25 -1.76
C LYS A 310 28.80 -17.97 -2.15
N ILE A 311 27.69 -18.11 -2.87
CA ILE A 311 26.81 -16.97 -3.20
C ILE A 311 26.45 -16.32 -1.87
N HIS A 312 26.69 -15.01 -1.76
CA HIS A 312 26.44 -14.31 -0.51
C HIS A 312 24.94 -14.25 -0.26
N GLU A 313 24.49 -14.56 0.96
CA GLU A 313 23.06 -14.65 1.29
C GLU A 313 22.33 -13.33 0.98
N GLU A 314 22.96 -12.19 1.26
CA GLU A 314 22.47 -10.85 0.91
C GLU A 314 22.28 -10.68 -0.62
N SER A 315 23.25 -11.14 -1.42
CA SER A 315 23.13 -11.13 -2.88
C SER A 315 22.05 -12.09 -3.40
N LEU A 316 21.69 -13.12 -2.63
CA LEU A 316 20.60 -14.03 -2.95
C LEU A 316 19.25 -13.42 -2.59
N SER A 317 19.12 -12.75 -1.44
CA SER A 317 17.92 -12.00 -1.07
C SER A 317 17.65 -10.84 -2.04
N ASP A 318 18.69 -10.11 -2.46
CA ASP A 318 18.57 -9.04 -3.46
C ASP A 318 18.10 -9.59 -4.81
N MET A 319 18.68 -10.71 -5.25
CA MET A 319 18.24 -11.38 -6.47
C MET A 319 16.80 -11.88 -6.36
N GLN A 320 16.40 -12.43 -5.21
CA GLN A 320 15.02 -12.83 -4.95
C GLN A 320 14.05 -11.64 -4.97
N GLU A 321 14.42 -10.49 -4.40
CA GLU A 321 13.60 -9.28 -4.45
C GLU A 321 13.45 -8.77 -5.88
N VAL A 322 14.55 -8.69 -6.65
CA VAL A 322 14.51 -8.29 -8.06
C VAL A 322 13.64 -9.24 -8.88
N LEU A 323 13.77 -10.55 -8.69
CA LEU A 323 12.93 -11.55 -9.36
C LEU A 323 11.45 -11.45 -8.94
N GLN A 324 11.16 -11.13 -7.68
CA GLN A 324 9.79 -10.88 -7.21
C GLN A 324 9.20 -9.63 -7.88
N ARG A 325 9.93 -8.51 -7.90
CA ARG A 325 9.53 -7.26 -8.57
C ARG A 325 9.31 -7.47 -10.08
N GLN A 326 10.19 -8.23 -10.74
CA GLN A 326 10.02 -8.60 -12.15
C GLN A 326 8.80 -9.49 -12.38
N THR A 327 8.57 -10.49 -11.53
CA THR A 327 7.41 -11.38 -11.61
C THR A 327 6.10 -10.59 -11.46
N GLU A 328 6.06 -9.63 -10.53
CA GLU A 328 4.90 -8.75 -10.35
C GLU A 328 4.69 -7.81 -11.55
N ALA A 329 5.76 -7.21 -12.07
CA ALA A 329 5.70 -6.36 -13.27
C ALA A 329 5.19 -7.13 -14.50
N ILE A 330 5.69 -8.36 -14.72
CA ILE A 330 5.22 -9.26 -15.79
C ILE A 330 3.76 -9.64 -15.58
N ALA A 331 3.32 -9.93 -14.35
CA ALA A 331 1.92 -10.22 -14.05
C ALA A 331 1.00 -9.01 -14.31
N ARG A 332 1.44 -7.79 -13.97
CA ARG A 332 0.74 -6.54 -14.28
C ARG A 332 0.62 -6.33 -15.79
N LEU A 333 1.72 -6.46 -16.54
CA LEU A 333 1.72 -6.37 -18.02
C LEU A 333 0.82 -7.43 -18.67
N ALA A 334 0.86 -8.68 -18.19
CA ALA A 334 0.01 -9.74 -18.69
C ALA A 334 -1.49 -9.47 -18.43
N ASN A 335 -1.84 -8.81 -17.32
CA ASN A 335 -3.21 -8.41 -17.04
C ASN A 335 -3.68 -7.23 -17.90
N VAL A 336 -2.80 -6.28 -18.22
CA VAL A 336 -3.06 -5.20 -19.19
C VAL A 336 -3.29 -5.80 -20.57
N LEU A 337 -2.37 -6.62 -21.09
CA LEU A 337 -2.52 -7.28 -22.39
C LEU A 337 -3.79 -8.16 -22.49
N LYS A 338 -4.20 -8.84 -21.40
CA LYS A 338 -5.49 -9.58 -21.34
C LYS A 338 -6.73 -8.69 -21.29
N ARG A 339 -6.58 -7.42 -20.93
CA ARG A 339 -7.64 -6.42 -21.04
C ARG A 339 -7.66 -5.90 -22.48
N ASP A 340 -6.55 -5.39 -22.96
CA ASP A 340 -6.40 -4.82 -24.31
C ASP A 340 -6.82 -5.82 -25.40
N MET A 341 -6.50 -7.11 -25.24
CA MET A 341 -6.93 -8.17 -26.18
C MET A 341 -8.46 -8.38 -26.19
N ARG A 342 -9.14 -8.23 -25.04
CA ARG A 342 -10.61 -8.27 -24.98
C ARG A 342 -11.24 -6.99 -25.49
N ASP A 343 -10.64 -5.84 -25.19
CA ASP A 343 -11.11 -4.55 -25.67
C ASP A 343 -10.98 -4.49 -27.22
N MET A 344 -9.90 -5.06 -27.79
CA MET A 344 -9.73 -5.32 -29.23
C MET A 344 -10.78 -6.30 -29.79
N GLU A 345 -11.07 -7.42 -29.11
CA GLU A 345 -12.11 -8.38 -29.53
C GLU A 345 -13.49 -7.72 -29.58
N ILE A 346 -13.81 -6.85 -28.61
CA ILE A 346 -15.06 -6.06 -28.60
C ILE A 346 -15.11 -5.07 -29.78
N ILE A 347 -14.03 -4.32 -30.04
CA ILE A 347 -13.98 -3.39 -31.18
C ILE A 347 -14.16 -4.14 -32.50
N MET A 348 -13.42 -5.23 -32.71
CA MET A 348 -13.47 -6.02 -33.95
C MET A 348 -14.86 -6.64 -34.18
N THR A 349 -15.52 -7.13 -33.12
CA THR A 349 -16.88 -7.68 -33.23
C THR A 349 -17.94 -6.59 -33.43
N GLN A 350 -17.73 -5.39 -32.90
CA GLN A 350 -18.63 -4.26 -33.10
C GLN A 350 -18.51 -3.65 -34.51
N ASP A 351 -17.30 -3.56 -35.07
CA ASP A 351 -17.08 -3.12 -36.45
C ASP A 351 -17.69 -4.11 -37.47
N THR A 352 -17.66 -5.43 -37.20
CA THR A 352 -18.36 -6.42 -38.04
C THR A 352 -19.88 -6.29 -37.98
N ALA A 353 -20.45 -5.97 -36.81
CA ALA A 353 -21.90 -5.74 -36.70
C ALA A 353 -22.35 -4.48 -37.46
N MET A 354 -21.53 -3.43 -37.45
CA MET A 354 -21.78 -2.16 -38.16
C MET A 354 -21.56 -2.23 -39.68
N THR A 355 -21.19 -3.40 -40.22
CA THR A 355 -20.99 -3.63 -41.67
C THR A 355 -21.92 -4.70 -42.26
N GLU A 356 -22.81 -5.28 -41.47
CA GLU A 356 -23.86 -6.22 -41.92
C GLU A 356 -25.28 -5.59 -41.94
N ASP A 357 -25.44 -4.35 -41.44
CA ASP A 357 -26.62 -3.47 -41.59
C ASP A 357 -26.43 -2.45 -42.75
#